data_AF-X1QL94-F1
#
_entry.id   AF-X1QL94-F1
#
_cell.length_a   1.000
_cell.length_b   1.000
_cell.length_c   1.000
_cell.angle_alpha   90.00
_cell.angle_beta   90.00
_cell.angle_gamma   90.00
#
_symmetry.space_group_name_H-M   'P 1'
#
loop_
_entity.id
_entity.type
_entity.pdbx_description
1 polymer ?
#
loop_
_entity_poly.entity_id
_entity_poly.type
_entity_poly.pdbx_seq_one_letter_code
_entity_poly.pdbx_strand_id
1 'polypeptide(L)'
;QIEVSGGGDAIYDAVNGAGNGDTLIVGSGTYNGDIDLRGKEIRLFSINPDDPNVVAHTIIDCQNNARGFIFDNGEDANTVIDGFTIINGSTFGESGGAIYIGEGTSPTIVNVVISDSNVAFAGGGAIYIDANSSPTFSNVTINNCATVFGGNGGAIYIDANSTPTFTDLEIRDCSAEGLGGAVYVGPDSNAVFIDCNFIDNSSSFSGGAFYYAPLSISMFEGCVVTGNTAALSGGGLYYSVGCISEVNDCNIAGNSSSG
;
A
#
# COMPACT_ATOMS: atom_id res chain seq x y z
N GLN A 1 4.81 -20.92 17.60
CA GLN A 1 5.26 -20.89 16.20
C GLN A 1 4.55 -22.01 15.47
N ILE A 2 3.85 -21.69 14.39
CA ILE A 2 3.01 -22.60 13.59
C ILE A 2 3.59 -22.59 12.18
N GLU A 3 4.06 -23.73 11.70
CA GLU A 3 4.59 -23.86 10.33
C GLU A 3 3.45 -23.98 9.32
N VAL A 4 3.52 -23.22 8.23
CA VAL A 4 2.50 -23.13 7.19
C VAL A 4 3.14 -23.47 5.84
N SER A 5 2.64 -24.52 5.20
CA SER A 5 3.13 -24.98 3.90
C SER A 5 1.99 -25.63 3.10
N GLY A 6 2.22 -25.87 1.81
CA GLY A 6 1.26 -26.57 0.94
C GLY A 6 0.52 -25.68 -0.07
N GLY A 7 0.64 -24.35 0.04
CA GLY A 7 0.01 -23.39 -0.88
C GLY A 7 -1.51 -23.31 -0.72
N GLY A 8 -2.18 -22.68 -1.69
CA GLY A 8 -3.63 -22.49 -1.69
C GLY A 8 -4.12 -21.80 -0.41
N ASP A 9 -5.11 -22.39 0.26
CA ASP A 9 -5.74 -21.82 1.46
C ASP A 9 -4.97 -22.10 2.77
N ALA A 10 -3.75 -22.64 2.70
CA ALA A 10 -3.01 -23.04 3.90
C ALA A 10 -2.74 -21.88 4.88
N ILE A 11 -2.53 -20.65 4.39
CA ILE A 11 -2.42 -19.46 5.25
C ILE A 11 -3.78 -19.14 5.88
N TYR A 12 -4.85 -19.16 5.11
CA TYR A 12 -6.22 -18.92 5.61
C TYR A 12 -6.58 -19.91 6.74
N ASP A 13 -6.30 -21.20 6.54
CA ASP A 13 -6.54 -22.24 7.55
C ASP A 13 -5.69 -22.04 8.81
N ALA A 14 -4.41 -21.69 8.64
CA ALA A 14 -3.50 -21.42 9.75
C ALA A 14 -3.93 -20.18 10.55
N VAL A 15 -4.31 -19.11 9.86
CA VAL A 15 -4.85 -17.89 10.49
C VAL A 15 -6.10 -18.25 11.27
N ASN A 16 -7.05 -19.01 10.73
CA ASN A 16 -8.25 -19.42 11.46
C ASN A 16 -7.96 -20.21 12.75
N GLY A 17 -6.94 -21.07 12.72
CA GLY A 17 -6.53 -21.87 13.88
C GLY A 17 -5.70 -21.11 14.92
N ALA A 18 -5.08 -19.99 14.55
CA ALA A 18 -4.20 -19.21 15.41
C ALA A 18 -4.96 -18.27 16.36
N GLY A 19 -4.37 -18.01 17.53
CA GLY A 19 -4.81 -17.01 18.50
C GLY A 19 -3.88 -15.79 18.58
N ASN A 20 -4.24 -14.83 19.43
CA ASN A 20 -3.41 -13.65 19.67
C ASN A 20 -2.02 -14.05 20.19
N GLY A 21 -0.99 -13.40 19.67
CA GLY A 21 0.41 -13.63 20.01
C GLY A 21 1.08 -14.74 19.21
N ASP A 22 0.32 -15.54 18.43
CA ASP A 22 0.90 -16.60 17.62
C ASP A 22 1.78 -16.05 16.49
N THR A 23 2.78 -16.86 16.11
CA THR A 23 3.64 -16.62 14.95
C THR A 23 3.46 -17.74 13.96
N LEU A 24 3.10 -17.38 12.74
CA LEU A 24 2.91 -18.29 11.62
C LEU A 24 4.10 -18.11 10.68
N ILE A 25 4.80 -19.21 10.38
CA ILE A 25 5.97 -19.21 9.50
C ILE A 25 5.60 -19.89 8.20
N VAL A 26 5.68 -19.15 7.12
CA VAL A 26 5.21 -19.56 5.80
C VAL A 26 6.40 -19.99 4.95
N GLY A 27 6.42 -21.25 4.54
CA GLY A 27 7.39 -21.72 3.54
C GLY A 27 7.13 -21.10 2.17
N SER A 28 8.13 -21.12 1.29
CA SER A 28 7.93 -20.71 -0.10
C SER A 28 6.84 -21.54 -0.77
N GLY A 29 6.02 -20.88 -1.58
CA GLY A 29 4.86 -21.45 -2.24
C GLY A 29 3.96 -20.35 -2.79
N THR A 30 2.88 -20.77 -3.45
CA THR A 30 1.82 -19.88 -3.90
C THR A 30 0.55 -20.16 -3.10
N TYR A 31 0.04 -19.11 -2.46
CA TYR A 31 -1.10 -19.12 -1.57
C TYR A 31 -2.21 -18.24 -2.15
N ASN A 32 -3.45 -18.57 -1.85
CA ASN A 32 -4.58 -17.76 -2.26
C ASN A 32 -4.63 -16.48 -1.41
N GLY A 33 -5.13 -15.39 -2.00
CA GLY A 33 -5.46 -14.16 -1.28
C GLY A 33 -6.71 -14.27 -0.40
N ASP A 34 -7.30 -13.12 -0.10
CA ASP A 34 -8.47 -12.93 0.77
C ASP A 34 -8.20 -13.35 2.24
N ILE A 35 -6.99 -13.06 2.72
CA ILE A 35 -6.53 -13.42 4.05
C ILE A 35 -6.88 -12.31 5.04
N ASP A 36 -7.97 -12.50 5.79
CA ASP A 36 -8.37 -11.65 6.92
C ASP A 36 -7.74 -12.15 8.24
N LEU A 37 -7.00 -11.28 8.93
CA LEU A 37 -6.36 -11.59 10.22
C LEU A 37 -7.30 -11.46 11.43
N ARG A 38 -8.55 -11.02 11.21
CA ARG A 38 -9.68 -11.10 12.13
C ARG A 38 -9.46 -10.39 13.47
N GLY A 39 -8.74 -9.28 13.47
CA GLY A 39 -8.48 -8.47 14.65
C GLY A 39 -7.49 -9.12 15.62
N LYS A 40 -6.77 -10.15 15.16
CA LYS A 40 -5.86 -10.91 16.00
C LYS A 40 -4.43 -10.39 15.87
N GLU A 41 -3.75 -10.32 17.00
CA GLU A 41 -2.31 -10.00 17.10
C GLU A 41 -1.46 -11.18 16.56
N ILE A 42 -1.57 -11.45 15.27
CA ILE A 42 -0.86 -12.51 14.57
C ILE A 42 0.38 -11.94 13.89
N ARG A 43 1.50 -12.64 14.04
CA ARG A 43 2.75 -12.37 13.32
C ARG A 43 2.91 -13.42 12.22
N LEU A 44 2.61 -13.05 10.98
CA LEU A 44 2.66 -13.91 9.81
C LEU A 44 3.91 -13.57 9.01
N PHE A 45 4.90 -14.46 9.00
CA PHE A 45 6.21 -14.23 8.36
C PHE A 45 6.47 -15.30 7.30
N SER A 46 7.18 -14.97 6.22
CA SER A 46 7.86 -16.02 5.45
C SER A 46 9.00 -16.64 6.27
N ILE A 47 9.52 -17.78 5.83
CA ILE A 47 10.54 -18.54 6.57
C ILE A 47 11.84 -17.74 6.79
N ASN A 48 12.11 -16.75 5.94
CA ASN A 48 13.22 -15.81 6.09
C ASN A 48 12.87 -14.49 5.37
N PRO A 49 12.21 -13.54 6.04
CA PRO A 49 11.72 -12.32 5.40
C PRO A 49 12.83 -11.38 4.91
N ASP A 50 14.04 -11.48 5.48
CA ASP A 50 15.19 -10.66 5.07
C ASP A 50 15.90 -11.19 3.80
N ASP A 51 15.54 -12.38 3.29
CA ASP A 51 16.08 -12.91 2.04
C ASP A 51 15.12 -12.62 0.86
N PRO A 52 15.49 -11.72 -0.07
CA PRO A 52 14.64 -11.37 -1.20
C PRO A 52 14.24 -12.57 -2.07
N ASN A 53 15.04 -13.65 -2.11
CA ASN A 53 14.66 -14.86 -2.84
C ASN A 53 13.51 -15.59 -2.15
N VAL A 54 13.48 -15.61 -0.82
CA VAL A 54 12.38 -16.22 -0.06
C VAL A 54 11.11 -15.38 -0.20
N VAL A 55 11.22 -14.06 -0.10
CA VAL A 55 10.10 -13.13 -0.33
C VAL A 55 9.52 -13.32 -1.72
N ALA A 56 10.36 -13.34 -2.76
CA ALA A 56 9.95 -13.53 -4.16
C ALA A 56 9.25 -14.88 -4.44
N HIS A 57 9.49 -15.90 -3.61
CA HIS A 57 8.89 -17.23 -3.74
C HIS A 57 7.84 -17.54 -2.67
N THR A 58 7.45 -16.58 -1.84
CA THR A 58 6.34 -16.70 -0.89
C THR A 58 5.21 -15.81 -1.37
N ILE A 59 4.44 -16.35 -2.30
CA ILE A 59 3.53 -15.59 -3.16
C ILE A 59 2.10 -15.69 -2.65
N ILE A 60 1.42 -14.56 -2.54
CA ILE A 60 -0.03 -14.44 -2.38
C ILE A 60 -0.60 -14.07 -3.76
N ASP A 61 -1.21 -15.03 -4.45
CA ASP A 61 -1.84 -14.80 -5.75
C ASP A 61 -3.33 -14.55 -5.57
N CYS A 62 -3.75 -13.31 -5.84
CA CYS A 62 -5.13 -12.86 -5.68
C CYS A 62 -6.00 -13.15 -6.92
N GLN A 63 -5.42 -13.74 -7.97
CA GLN A 63 -6.13 -14.29 -9.14
C GLN A 63 -7.04 -13.28 -9.87
N ASN A 64 -6.76 -11.98 -9.76
CA ASN A 64 -7.55 -10.88 -10.30
C ASN A 64 -8.99 -10.82 -9.77
N ASN A 65 -9.26 -11.38 -8.60
CA ASN A 65 -10.62 -11.45 -8.05
C ASN A 65 -10.68 -11.32 -6.52
N ALA A 66 -9.58 -10.94 -5.88
CA ALA A 66 -9.50 -10.80 -4.44
C ALA A 66 -8.43 -9.77 -4.06
N ARG A 67 -8.38 -9.49 -2.76
CA ARG A 67 -7.23 -8.85 -2.10
C ARG A 67 -6.21 -9.92 -1.71
N GLY A 68 -5.03 -9.51 -1.29
CA GLY A 68 -4.05 -10.38 -0.62
C GLY A 68 -4.36 -10.49 0.87
N PHE A 69 -4.31 -9.34 1.55
CA PHE A 69 -4.57 -9.24 2.99
C PHE A 69 -5.65 -8.21 3.33
N ILE A 70 -6.39 -8.51 4.38
CA ILE A 70 -7.44 -7.67 4.94
C ILE A 70 -7.19 -7.50 6.43
N PHE A 71 -7.20 -6.25 6.88
CA PHE A 71 -7.15 -5.86 8.29
C PHE A 71 -8.37 -4.97 8.53
N ASP A 72 -9.45 -5.47 9.13
CA ASP A 72 -10.73 -4.74 9.22
C ASP A 72 -11.44 -4.93 10.58
N ASN A 73 -10.69 -5.35 11.60
CA ASN A 73 -11.25 -5.74 12.89
C ASN A 73 -10.44 -5.18 14.06
N GLY A 74 -9.76 -4.04 13.86
CA GLY A 74 -9.00 -3.33 14.89
C GLY A 74 -7.61 -3.92 15.14
N GLU A 75 -7.01 -4.56 14.14
CA GLU A 75 -5.62 -4.99 14.18
C GLU A 75 -4.70 -3.81 14.51
N ASP A 76 -3.86 -3.96 15.54
CA ASP A 76 -2.87 -2.96 15.93
C ASP A 76 -1.47 -3.33 15.41
N ALA A 77 -0.46 -2.58 15.86
CA ALA A 77 0.92 -2.76 15.42
C ALA A 77 1.52 -4.14 15.77
N ASN A 78 0.88 -4.92 16.65
CA ASN A 78 1.29 -6.30 16.96
C ASN A 78 0.79 -7.31 15.92
N THR A 79 -0.11 -6.90 15.03
CA THR A 79 -0.47 -7.67 13.84
C THR A 79 0.53 -7.34 12.74
N VAL A 80 1.30 -8.33 12.31
CA VAL A 80 2.45 -8.13 11.42
C VAL A 80 2.39 -9.10 10.25
N ILE A 81 2.57 -8.57 9.04
CA ILE A 81 2.96 -9.38 7.87
C ILE A 81 4.39 -9.03 7.47
N ASP A 82 5.21 -10.05 7.22
CA ASP A 82 6.63 -9.88 6.90
C ASP A 82 7.12 -10.85 5.81
N GLY A 83 7.59 -10.32 4.69
CA GLY A 83 8.31 -11.11 3.68
C GLY A 83 7.43 -11.81 2.66
N PHE A 84 6.48 -11.11 2.03
CA PHE A 84 5.55 -11.68 1.03
C PHE A 84 5.59 -10.95 -0.31
N THR A 85 5.32 -11.68 -1.39
CA THR A 85 5.00 -11.10 -2.70
C THR A 85 3.51 -11.24 -2.98
N ILE A 86 2.79 -10.14 -3.21
CA ILE A 86 1.35 -10.11 -3.47
C ILE A 86 1.13 -9.71 -4.92
N ILE A 87 0.41 -10.54 -5.68
CA ILE A 87 0.21 -10.32 -7.12
C ILE A 87 -1.26 -10.43 -7.52
N ASN A 88 -1.61 -9.81 -8.65
CA ASN A 88 -2.92 -9.91 -9.29
C ASN A 88 -4.07 -9.48 -8.37
N GLY A 89 -3.83 -8.53 -7.47
CA GLY A 89 -4.88 -7.96 -6.62
C GLY A 89 -5.95 -7.26 -7.46
N SER A 90 -7.23 -7.53 -7.22
CA SER A 90 -8.26 -6.84 -8.00
C SER A 90 -9.62 -6.81 -7.33
N THR A 91 -10.24 -5.62 -7.34
CA THR A 91 -11.56 -5.37 -6.78
C THR A 91 -12.41 -4.51 -7.73
N PHE A 92 -13.73 -4.67 -7.64
CA PHE A 92 -14.70 -3.90 -8.40
C PHE A 92 -15.68 -3.20 -7.45
N GLY A 93 -15.67 -1.87 -7.43
CA GLY A 93 -16.53 -1.07 -6.56
C GLY A 93 -16.13 -1.08 -5.08
N GLU A 94 -14.98 -1.67 -4.75
CA GLU A 94 -14.42 -1.70 -3.41
C GLU A 94 -12.94 -1.28 -3.45
N SER A 95 -12.44 -0.64 -2.41
CA SER A 95 -11.07 -0.12 -2.37
C SER A 95 -10.04 -1.18 -1.99
N GLY A 96 -8.77 -0.91 -2.33
CA GLY A 96 -7.59 -1.71 -1.96
C GLY A 96 -7.49 -2.99 -2.78
N GLY A 97 -6.70 -2.96 -3.87
CA GLY A 97 -6.55 -4.12 -4.76
C GLY A 97 -5.78 -5.29 -4.15
N ALA A 98 -4.72 -5.00 -3.38
CA ALA A 98 -3.86 -6.00 -2.74
C ALA A 98 -4.00 -6.01 -1.21
N ILE A 99 -4.08 -4.84 -0.57
CA ILE A 99 -4.23 -4.73 0.87
C ILE A 99 -5.34 -3.73 1.17
N TYR A 100 -6.23 -4.13 2.07
CA TYR A 100 -7.21 -3.24 2.67
C TYR A 100 -6.98 -3.15 4.17
N ILE A 101 -6.85 -1.92 4.67
CA ILE A 101 -6.75 -1.58 6.08
C ILE A 101 -7.98 -0.75 6.41
N GLY A 102 -8.87 -1.30 7.22
CA GLY A 102 -10.14 -0.73 7.63
C GLY A 102 -10.01 0.34 8.70
N GLU A 103 -11.14 0.96 9.03
CA GLU A 103 -11.18 2.13 9.91
C GLU A 103 -10.51 1.86 11.27
N GLY A 104 -9.66 2.80 11.72
CA GLY A 104 -9.01 2.71 13.03
C GLY A 104 -7.99 1.58 13.18
N THR A 105 -7.54 0.97 12.07
CA THR A 105 -6.69 -0.22 12.05
C THR A 105 -5.24 0.17 11.74
N SER A 106 -4.26 -0.41 12.43
CA SER A 106 -2.86 0.04 12.39
C SER A 106 -1.83 -1.11 12.40
N PRO A 107 -1.88 -2.04 11.41
CA PRO A 107 -0.93 -3.15 11.31
C PRO A 107 0.49 -2.69 10.95
N THR A 108 1.44 -3.60 11.13
CA THR A 108 2.84 -3.45 10.68
C THR A 108 3.08 -4.32 9.45
N ILE A 109 3.57 -3.72 8.36
CA ILE A 109 3.76 -4.38 7.06
C ILE A 109 5.22 -4.22 6.62
N VAL A 110 5.94 -5.34 6.48
CA VAL A 110 7.40 -5.33 6.30
C VAL A 110 7.83 -6.27 5.17
N ASN A 111 8.87 -5.89 4.41
CA ASN A 111 9.46 -6.74 3.37
C ASN A 111 8.40 -7.26 2.37
N VAL A 112 7.49 -6.39 1.92
CA VAL A 112 6.40 -6.77 1.02
C VAL A 112 6.65 -6.24 -0.40
N VAL A 113 6.43 -7.09 -1.38
CA VAL A 113 6.36 -6.71 -2.80
C VAL A 113 4.92 -6.81 -3.26
N ILE A 114 4.38 -5.79 -3.91
CA ILE A 114 3.04 -5.77 -4.49
C ILE A 114 3.15 -5.46 -5.97
N SER A 115 2.58 -6.30 -6.82
CA SER A 115 2.49 -6.02 -8.26
C SER A 115 1.14 -6.33 -8.88
N ASP A 116 0.89 -5.72 -10.03
CA ASP A 116 -0.22 -6.06 -10.92
C ASP A 116 -1.59 -5.99 -10.23
N SER A 117 -1.76 -4.98 -9.38
CA SER A 117 -2.97 -4.79 -8.57
C SER A 117 -3.83 -3.63 -9.06
N ASN A 118 -5.12 -3.85 -9.26
CA ASN A 118 -5.99 -2.91 -9.95
C ASN A 118 -7.36 -2.76 -9.28
N VAL A 119 -7.87 -1.54 -9.23
CA VAL A 119 -9.20 -1.25 -8.64
C VAL A 119 -10.06 -0.48 -9.64
N ALA A 120 -11.31 -0.91 -9.81
CA ALA A 120 -12.30 -0.23 -10.63
C ALA A 120 -13.35 0.48 -9.77
N PHE A 121 -13.66 1.75 -10.07
CA PHE A 121 -14.69 2.57 -9.40
C PHE A 121 -14.43 2.85 -7.90
N ALA A 122 -13.21 2.68 -7.41
CA ALA A 122 -12.80 2.93 -6.03
C ALA A 122 -11.31 3.36 -5.94
N GLY A 123 -10.73 3.47 -4.74
CA GLY A 123 -9.38 3.98 -4.52
C GLY A 123 -8.36 2.91 -4.11
N GLY A 124 -7.07 3.25 -4.24
CA GLY A 124 -5.95 2.43 -3.75
C GLY A 124 -5.72 1.19 -4.59
N GLY A 125 -5.08 1.36 -5.76
CA GLY A 125 -4.84 0.27 -6.71
C GLY A 125 -4.11 -0.94 -6.09
N ALA A 126 -3.21 -0.67 -5.15
CA ALA A 126 -2.57 -1.66 -4.30
C ALA A 126 -3.12 -1.63 -2.87
N ILE A 127 -3.01 -0.49 -2.19
CA ILE A 127 -3.28 -0.36 -0.77
C ILE A 127 -4.34 0.69 -0.54
N TYR A 128 -5.36 0.35 0.24
CA TYR A 128 -6.28 1.32 0.81
C TYR A 128 -6.13 1.36 2.33
N ILE A 129 -5.94 2.55 2.86
CA ILE A 129 -5.89 2.86 4.29
C ILE A 129 -7.11 3.70 4.61
N ASP A 130 -8.06 3.11 5.32
CA ASP A 130 -9.30 3.77 5.70
C ASP A 130 -9.09 4.77 6.84
N ALA A 131 -10.12 5.55 7.14
CA ALA A 131 -10.05 6.68 8.05
C ALA A 131 -9.52 6.31 9.45
N ASN A 132 -8.90 7.28 10.11
CA ASN A 132 -8.39 7.15 11.48
C ASN A 132 -7.32 6.05 11.68
N SER A 133 -6.64 5.65 10.59
CA SER A 133 -5.69 4.54 10.61
C SER A 133 -4.25 5.02 10.65
N SER A 134 -3.37 4.28 11.34
CA SER A 134 -1.94 4.62 11.49
C SER A 134 -1.01 3.42 11.27
N PRO A 135 -1.15 2.67 10.16
CA PRO A 135 -0.27 1.56 9.86
C PRO A 135 1.18 2.01 9.61
N THR A 136 2.11 1.06 9.79
CA THR A 136 3.52 1.27 9.49
C THR A 136 3.98 0.33 8.37
N PHE A 137 4.77 0.88 7.46
CA PHE A 137 5.32 0.16 6.32
C PHE A 137 6.83 0.32 6.29
N SER A 138 7.55 -0.78 6.10
CA SER A 138 9.01 -0.78 6.00
C SER A 138 9.48 -1.73 4.90
N ASN A 139 10.39 -1.28 4.04
CA ASN A 139 10.93 -2.06 2.93
C ASN A 139 9.81 -2.66 2.06
N VAL A 140 9.03 -1.78 1.44
CA VAL A 140 7.88 -2.17 0.60
C VAL A 140 8.12 -1.71 -0.83
N THR A 141 7.84 -2.57 -1.80
CA THR A 141 7.87 -2.22 -3.23
C THR A 141 6.47 -2.40 -3.83
N ILE A 142 5.97 -1.39 -4.53
CA ILE A 142 4.69 -1.42 -5.24
C ILE A 142 4.94 -1.06 -6.70
N ASN A 143 4.53 -1.92 -7.63
CA ASN A 143 4.74 -1.69 -9.05
C ASN A 143 3.56 -2.12 -9.93
N ASN A 144 3.34 -1.39 -11.02
CA ASN A 144 2.30 -1.72 -12.00
C ASN A 144 0.90 -1.88 -11.36
N CYS A 145 0.51 -0.91 -10.54
CA CYS A 145 -0.81 -0.87 -9.90
C CYS A 145 -1.63 0.30 -10.44
N ALA A 146 -2.96 0.12 -10.54
CA ALA A 146 -3.80 1.17 -11.09
C ALA A 146 -5.17 1.31 -10.45
N THR A 147 -5.73 2.51 -10.56
CA THR A 147 -7.15 2.77 -10.34
C THR A 147 -7.80 3.29 -11.61
N VAL A 148 -8.96 2.73 -11.96
CA VAL A 148 -9.71 3.05 -13.19
C VAL A 148 -11.14 3.49 -12.89
N PHE A 149 -11.78 4.12 -13.88
CA PHE A 149 -13.10 4.73 -13.82
C PHE A 149 -13.22 5.81 -12.74
N GLY A 150 -12.23 6.70 -12.69
CA GLY A 150 -12.19 7.86 -11.78
C GLY A 150 -11.66 7.55 -10.37
N GLY A 151 -11.05 6.39 -10.16
CA GLY A 151 -10.40 6.05 -8.89
C GLY A 151 -9.18 6.92 -8.58
N ASN A 152 -8.88 7.09 -7.29
CA ASN A 152 -7.75 7.88 -6.79
C ASN A 152 -6.69 6.99 -6.14
N GLY A 153 -5.43 7.44 -6.13
CA GLY A 153 -4.33 6.70 -5.50
C GLY A 153 -3.99 5.45 -6.30
N GLY A 154 -3.23 5.61 -7.38
CA GLY A 154 -2.91 4.51 -8.30
C GLY A 154 -2.21 3.34 -7.62
N ALA A 155 -1.42 3.60 -6.59
CA ALA A 155 -0.91 2.61 -5.66
C ALA A 155 -1.62 2.69 -4.30
N ILE A 156 -1.50 3.81 -3.60
CA ILE A 156 -1.96 3.97 -2.22
C ILE A 156 -3.04 5.04 -2.14
N TYR A 157 -4.13 4.73 -1.46
CA TYR A 157 -5.11 5.71 -1.02
C TYR A 157 -5.10 5.77 0.51
N ILE A 158 -4.94 6.96 1.06
CA ILE A 158 -4.98 7.25 2.49
C ILE A 158 -6.24 8.08 2.74
N ASP A 159 -7.19 7.57 3.51
CA ASP A 159 -8.41 8.27 3.84
C ASP A 159 -8.24 9.19 5.06
N ALA A 160 -9.26 10.00 5.32
CA ALA A 160 -9.22 11.13 6.23
C ALA A 160 -8.74 10.79 7.66
N ASN A 161 -8.07 11.76 8.27
CA ASN A 161 -7.55 11.68 9.65
C ASN A 161 -6.57 10.52 9.88
N SER A 162 -5.90 10.04 8.84
CA SER A 162 -4.95 8.92 8.94
C SER A 162 -3.51 9.42 9.05
N THR A 163 -2.68 8.68 9.79
CA THR A 163 -1.26 9.03 9.98
C THR A 163 -0.32 7.85 9.72
N PRO A 164 -0.31 7.28 8.50
CA PRO A 164 0.59 6.18 8.16
C PRO A 164 2.05 6.65 8.04
N THR A 165 2.97 5.75 8.37
CA THR A 165 4.43 5.97 8.19
C THR A 165 5.00 4.95 7.22
N PHE A 166 5.77 5.43 6.25
CA PHE A 166 6.45 4.63 5.24
C PHE A 166 7.96 4.88 5.32
N THR A 167 8.74 3.81 5.47
CA THR A 167 10.20 3.83 5.42
C THR A 167 10.67 2.87 4.33
N ASP A 168 11.66 3.26 3.53
CA ASP A 168 12.20 2.42 2.44
C ASP A 168 11.08 1.90 1.50
N LEU A 169 10.14 2.78 1.13
CA LEU A 169 9.07 2.45 0.20
C LEU A 169 9.49 2.83 -1.22
N GLU A 170 9.22 1.95 -2.18
CA GLU A 170 9.29 2.25 -3.60
C GLU A 170 7.92 2.09 -4.27
N ILE A 171 7.45 3.12 -4.97
CA ILE A 171 6.28 3.05 -5.85
C ILE A 171 6.67 3.44 -7.26
N ARG A 172 6.45 2.51 -8.21
CA ARG A 172 6.77 2.76 -9.61
C ARG A 172 5.71 2.29 -10.59
N ASP A 173 5.62 2.95 -11.73
CA ASP A 173 4.76 2.55 -12.84
C ASP A 173 3.28 2.40 -12.42
N CYS A 174 2.83 3.17 -11.42
CA CYS A 174 1.44 3.16 -10.97
C CYS A 174 0.64 4.30 -11.63
N SER A 175 -0.67 4.09 -11.78
CA SER A 175 -1.53 5.08 -12.43
C SER A 175 -2.91 5.25 -11.79
N ALA A 176 -3.41 6.49 -11.78
CA ALA A 176 -4.76 6.80 -11.35
C ALA A 176 -5.53 7.52 -12.46
N GLU A 177 -6.73 7.05 -12.80
CA GLU A 177 -7.65 7.80 -13.67
C GLU A 177 -8.18 9.07 -12.97
N GLY A 178 -8.14 9.14 -11.65
CA GLY A 178 -8.41 10.32 -10.85
C GLY A 178 -7.13 11.04 -10.43
N LEU A 179 -7.01 11.27 -9.12
CA LEU A 179 -5.97 12.06 -8.45
C LEU A 179 -4.91 11.16 -7.81
N GLY A 180 -3.66 11.64 -7.78
CA GLY A 180 -2.56 10.95 -7.08
C GLY A 180 -2.15 9.66 -7.80
N GLY A 181 -1.27 9.77 -8.80
CA GLY A 181 -0.88 8.63 -9.63
C GLY A 181 -0.16 7.53 -8.85
N ALA A 182 0.62 7.90 -7.83
CA ALA A 182 1.12 6.98 -6.81
C ALA A 182 0.21 6.99 -5.59
N VAL A 183 0.09 8.16 -4.93
CA VAL A 183 -0.52 8.29 -3.62
C VAL A 183 -1.57 9.40 -3.62
N TYR A 184 -2.77 9.07 -3.14
CA TYR A 184 -3.75 10.05 -2.73
C TYR A 184 -3.76 10.16 -1.20
N VAL A 185 -3.63 11.38 -0.68
CA VAL A 185 -3.70 11.69 0.75
C VAL A 185 -4.98 12.47 1.03
N GLY A 186 -5.87 11.86 1.82
CA GLY A 186 -7.16 12.41 2.19
C GLY A 186 -7.08 13.61 3.15
N PRO A 187 -8.23 14.27 3.40
CA PRO A 187 -8.27 15.45 4.25
C PRO A 187 -7.74 15.20 5.66
N ASP A 188 -7.15 16.23 6.27
CA ASP A 188 -6.70 16.22 7.67
C ASP A 188 -5.75 15.05 8.02
N SER A 189 -5.08 14.47 7.01
CA SER A 189 -4.19 13.32 7.17
C SER A 189 -2.72 13.74 7.19
N ASN A 190 -1.86 12.99 7.88
CA ASN A 190 -0.43 13.26 7.98
C ASN A 190 0.38 12.02 7.57
N ALA A 191 0.76 11.94 6.30
CA ALA A 191 1.54 10.82 5.78
C ALA A 191 3.04 11.15 5.84
N VAL A 192 3.81 10.25 6.46
CA VAL A 192 5.26 10.38 6.63
C VAL A 192 5.98 9.42 5.68
N PHE A 193 6.91 9.95 4.90
CA PHE A 193 7.75 9.19 3.96
C PHE A 193 9.22 9.46 4.25
N ILE A 194 9.98 8.40 4.55
CA ILE A 194 11.40 8.44 4.87
C ILE A 194 12.15 7.49 3.94
N ASP A 195 13.14 8.02 3.21
CA ASP A 195 13.96 7.25 2.26
C ASP A 195 13.14 6.53 1.18
N CYS A 196 12.05 7.17 0.72
CA CYS A 196 11.11 6.59 -0.24
C CYS A 196 11.33 7.07 -1.68
N ASN A 197 11.00 6.22 -2.66
CA ASN A 197 11.13 6.49 -4.10
C ASN A 197 9.77 6.42 -4.81
N PHE A 198 9.43 7.45 -5.59
CA PHE A 198 8.21 7.55 -6.39
C PHE A 198 8.56 7.84 -7.85
N ILE A 199 8.50 6.81 -8.69
CA ILE A 199 9.12 6.81 -10.02
C ILE A 199 8.07 6.53 -11.10
N ASP A 200 8.02 7.37 -12.13
CA ASP A 200 7.23 7.11 -13.35
C ASP A 200 5.73 6.82 -13.10
N ASN A 201 5.15 7.43 -12.07
CA ASN A 201 3.72 7.33 -11.77
C ASN A 201 2.91 8.38 -12.53
N SER A 202 1.63 8.10 -12.79
CA SER A 202 0.80 8.99 -13.61
C SER A 202 -0.61 9.20 -13.10
N SER A 203 -1.13 10.42 -13.23
CA SER A 203 -2.54 10.71 -13.00
C SER A 203 -3.20 11.42 -14.18
N SER A 204 -4.45 11.04 -14.46
CA SER A 204 -5.28 11.71 -15.49
C SER A 204 -5.86 13.05 -15.00
N PHE A 205 -5.65 13.41 -13.73
CA PHE A 205 -5.97 14.73 -13.17
C PHE A 205 -4.71 15.40 -12.60
N SER A 206 -4.65 15.58 -11.28
CA SER A 206 -3.59 16.29 -10.58
C SER A 206 -2.81 15.38 -9.65
N GLY A 207 -1.53 15.71 -9.45
CA GLY A 207 -0.64 14.93 -8.60
C GLY A 207 -0.17 13.67 -9.32
N GLY A 208 0.86 13.78 -10.16
CA GLY A 208 1.34 12.62 -10.93
C GLY A 208 1.94 11.55 -10.04
N ALA A 209 2.65 11.94 -8.98
CA ALA A 209 2.91 11.06 -7.84
C ALA A 209 1.87 11.29 -6.74
N PHE A 210 1.81 12.50 -6.19
CA PHE A 210 1.03 12.79 -4.98
C PHE A 210 -0.07 13.81 -5.20
N TYR A 211 -1.25 13.50 -4.67
CA TYR A 211 -2.28 14.49 -4.42
C TYR A 211 -2.55 14.59 -2.92
N TYR A 212 -2.38 15.79 -2.36
CA TYR A 212 -2.71 16.13 -0.99
C TYR A 212 -4.03 16.89 -0.93
N ALA A 213 -5.05 16.30 -0.32
CA ALA A 213 -6.36 16.90 -0.09
C ALA A 213 -6.31 17.97 1.02
N PRO A 214 -7.37 18.78 1.22
CA PRO A 214 -7.32 19.93 2.12
C PRO A 214 -6.84 19.60 3.53
N LEU A 215 -6.07 20.53 4.12
CA LEU A 215 -5.57 20.46 5.50
C LEU A 215 -4.66 19.25 5.80
N SER A 216 -4.23 18.51 4.79
CA SER A 216 -3.27 17.42 4.96
C SER A 216 -1.85 17.93 5.16
N ILE A 217 -1.04 17.10 5.82
CA ILE A 217 0.36 17.35 6.09
C ILE A 217 1.20 16.34 5.29
N SER A 218 2.18 16.87 4.58
CA SER A 218 3.21 16.13 3.88
C SER A 218 4.50 16.19 4.69
N MET A 219 5.09 15.03 4.98
CA MET A 219 6.44 14.94 5.53
C MET A 219 7.29 14.01 4.65
N PHE A 220 8.31 14.56 4.01
CA PHE A 220 9.29 13.83 3.20
C PHE A 220 10.69 14.05 3.75
N GLU A 221 11.42 12.96 3.98
CA GLU A 221 12.83 12.95 4.37
C GLU A 221 13.59 11.98 3.45
N GLY A 222 14.68 12.43 2.81
CA GLY A 222 15.52 11.55 1.98
C GLY A 222 14.84 10.98 0.71
N CYS A 223 13.68 11.51 0.32
CA CYS A 223 12.85 10.91 -0.73
C CYS A 223 13.22 11.34 -2.15
N VAL A 224 12.91 10.48 -3.13
CA VAL A 224 13.02 10.78 -4.56
C VAL A 224 11.64 10.74 -5.22
N VAL A 225 11.28 11.80 -5.95
CA VAL A 225 10.05 11.88 -6.74
C VAL A 225 10.41 12.29 -8.16
N THR A 226 10.42 11.32 -9.09
CA THR A 226 10.93 11.53 -10.46
C THR A 226 10.10 10.87 -11.55
N GLY A 227 10.08 11.49 -12.74
CA GLY A 227 9.42 10.93 -13.93
C GLY A 227 7.90 10.90 -13.86
N ASN A 228 7.30 11.49 -12.82
CA ASN A 228 5.86 11.42 -12.61
C ASN A 228 5.13 12.44 -13.51
N THR A 229 3.93 12.07 -13.96
CA THR A 229 3.15 12.85 -14.92
C THR A 229 1.71 13.08 -14.49
N ALA A 230 1.20 14.29 -14.73
CA ALA A 230 -0.21 14.62 -14.45
C ALA A 230 -0.83 15.32 -15.66
N ALA A 231 -2.07 14.99 -16.03
CA ALA A 231 -2.71 15.64 -17.16
C ALA A 231 -3.11 17.11 -16.88
N LEU A 232 -3.38 17.46 -15.61
CA LEU A 232 -3.79 18.81 -15.21
C LEU A 232 -2.66 19.54 -14.48
N SER A 233 -2.44 19.28 -13.20
CA SER A 233 -1.48 20.05 -12.39
C SER A 233 -0.64 19.18 -11.47
N GLY A 234 0.57 19.64 -11.16
CA GLY A 234 1.42 18.99 -10.17
C GLY A 234 1.94 17.64 -10.66
N GLY A 235 2.80 17.64 -11.69
CA GLY A 235 3.37 16.41 -12.25
C GLY A 235 4.03 15.50 -11.22
N GLY A 236 4.65 16.07 -10.18
CA GLY A 236 5.14 15.32 -9.03
C GLY A 236 4.13 15.41 -7.87
N LEU A 237 4.09 16.58 -7.24
CA LEU A 237 3.29 16.86 -6.06
C LEU A 237 2.20 17.88 -6.39
N TYR A 238 1.00 17.66 -5.88
CA TYR A 238 -0.09 18.64 -5.85
C TYR A 238 -0.60 18.82 -4.42
N TYR A 239 -0.75 20.08 -3.99
CA TYR A 239 -1.29 20.45 -2.68
C TYR A 239 -2.59 21.23 -2.84
N SER A 240 -3.65 20.76 -2.18
CA SER A 240 -4.90 21.49 -2.06
C SER A 240 -4.83 22.58 -0.99
N VAL A 241 -5.97 23.21 -0.70
CA VAL A 241 -6.06 24.35 0.23
C VAL A 241 -5.63 23.96 1.65
N GLY A 242 -4.78 24.81 2.25
CA GLY A 242 -4.41 24.69 3.66
C GLY A 242 -3.47 23.52 3.99
N CYS A 243 -2.88 22.87 2.99
CA CYS A 243 -1.88 21.83 3.24
C CYS A 243 -0.59 22.42 3.82
N ILE A 244 0.11 21.62 4.62
CA ILE A 244 1.45 21.91 5.12
C ILE A 244 2.41 20.88 4.50
N SER A 245 3.60 21.33 4.10
CA SER A 245 4.61 20.44 3.53
C SER A 245 5.97 20.70 4.17
N GLU A 246 6.56 19.62 4.67
CA GLU A 246 7.92 19.55 5.18
C GLU A 246 8.73 18.60 4.28
N VAL A 247 9.74 19.14 3.59
CA VAL A 247 10.54 18.40 2.61
C VAL A 247 12.01 18.61 2.95
N ASN A 248 12.67 17.55 3.40
CA ASN A 248 14.06 17.57 3.84
C ASN A 248 14.88 16.57 3.02
N ASP A 249 16.03 17.01 2.49
CA ASP A 249 16.99 16.14 1.78
C ASP A 249 16.38 15.31 0.63
N CYS A 250 15.37 15.86 -0.05
CA CYS A 250 14.67 15.17 -1.14
C CYS A 250 15.12 15.63 -2.54
N ASN A 251 14.96 14.74 -3.53
CA ASN A 251 15.10 15.04 -4.95
C ASN A 251 13.74 14.94 -5.66
N ILE A 252 13.13 16.08 -5.98
CA ILE A 252 11.86 16.16 -6.71
C ILE A 252 12.14 16.78 -8.09
N ALA A 253 12.36 15.94 -9.10
CA ALA A 253 12.86 16.39 -10.41
C ALA A 253 12.26 15.58 -11.57
N GLY A 254 12.28 16.13 -12.79
CA GLY A 254 11.85 15.38 -13.98
C GLY A 254 10.36 15.03 -14.02
N ASN A 255 9.53 15.70 -13.23
CA ASN A 255 8.07 15.51 -13.23
C ASN A 255 7.39 16.55 -14.12
N SER A 256 6.29 16.20 -14.79
CA SER A 256 5.63 17.10 -15.75
C SER A 256 4.10 17.12 -15.64
N SER A 257 3.49 18.28 -15.88
CA SER A 257 2.05 18.39 -16.11
C SER A 257 1.74 19.14 -17.40
N SER A 258 0.57 18.89 -18.00
CA SER A 258 0.14 19.55 -19.24
C SER A 258 -0.78 20.76 -19.08
N GLY A 259 -1.32 21.02 -17.88
CA GLY A 259 -2.18 22.17 -17.57
C GLY A 259 -1.48 23.32 -16.86
#